data_AF-A0A7V9JQL7-F1
#
_entry.id   AF-A0A7V9JQL7-F1
#
_cell.length_a   1.000
_cell.length_b   1.000
_cell.length_c   1.000
_cell.angle_alpha   90.00
_cell.angle_beta   90.00
_cell.angle_gamma   90.00
#
_symmetry.space_group_name_H-M   'P 1'
#
loop_
_entity.id
_entity.type
_entity.pdbx_description
1 polymer ?
#
loop_
_entity_poly.entity_id
_entity_poly.type
_entity_poly.pdbx_seq_one_letter_code
_entity_poly.pdbx_strand_id
1 'polypeptide(L)'
;MKLVIAGKGGSGKTSISGTMARLLARSGRRVLAIDGDSNPNLALTLGIPIERMNDLPTLSRDLLRRTADGQELTRTLAEVCESHSLTGPDGVSLLVMAHPQHAGTG
;
A
#
# COMPACT_ATOMS: atom_id res chain seq x y z
N MET A 1 4.32 -12.37 9.58
CA MET A 1 3.03 -12.01 10.23
C MET A 1 2.19 -11.24 9.21
N LYS A 2 0.87 -11.45 9.18
CA LYS A 2 -0.06 -10.69 8.33
C LYS A 2 -1.15 -10.11 9.24
N LEU A 3 -1.47 -8.83 9.08
CA LEU A 3 -2.51 -8.15 9.83
C LEU A 3 -3.50 -7.51 8.85
N VAL A 4 -4.78 -7.67 9.12
CA VAL A 4 -5.86 -7.02 8.38
C VAL A 4 -6.69 -6.22 9.39
N ILE A 5 -6.86 -4.93 9.13
CA ILE A 5 -7.66 -4.03 9.98
C ILE A 5 -8.95 -3.69 9.24
N ALA A 6 -10.07 -4.19 9.77
CA ALA A 6 -11.41 -4.02 9.20
C ALA A 6 -12.36 -3.31 10.17
N GLY A 7 -13.47 -2.78 9.66
CA GLY A 7 -14.43 -1.98 10.44
C GLY A 7 -15.18 -0.93 9.62
N LYS A 8 -16.21 -0.34 10.21
CA LYS A 8 -17.09 0.67 9.58
C LYS A 8 -16.36 1.94 9.12
N GLY A 9 -16.96 2.72 8.23
CA GLY A 9 -16.47 4.06 7.87
C GLY A 9 -16.28 4.93 9.12
N GLY A 10 -15.18 5.70 9.19
CA GLY A 10 -14.90 6.59 10.32
C GLY A 10 -14.44 5.91 11.62
N SER A 11 -14.29 4.58 11.68
CA SER A 11 -13.85 3.86 12.90
C SER A 11 -12.36 4.00 13.25
N GLY A 12 -11.59 4.79 12.50
CA GLY A 12 -10.16 5.03 12.77
C GLY A 12 -9.20 3.96 12.23
N LYS A 13 -9.65 3.05 11.37
CA LYS A 13 -8.82 1.95 10.80
C LYS A 13 -7.50 2.43 10.24
N THR A 14 -7.53 3.40 9.33
CA THR A 14 -6.32 3.89 8.64
C THR A 14 -5.33 4.49 9.63
N SER A 15 -5.82 5.25 10.63
CA SER A 15 -4.98 5.81 11.69
C SER A 15 -4.32 4.72 12.53
N ILE A 16 -5.06 3.67 12.91
CA ILE A 16 -4.52 2.53 13.65
C ILE A 16 -3.52 1.76 12.77
N SER A 17 -3.84 1.49 11.50
CA SER A 17 -2.96 0.82 10.55
C SER A 17 -1.63 1.54 10.38
N GLY A 18 -1.65 2.85 10.14
CA GLY A 18 -0.44 3.66 10.00
C GLY A 18 0.39 3.68 11.29
N THR A 19 -0.26 3.90 12.43
CA THR A 19 0.41 3.91 13.75
C THR A 19 1.08 2.57 14.03
N MET A 20 0.37 1.47 13.83
CA MET A 20 0.91 0.12 14.03
C MET A 20 2.07 -0.17 13.09
N ALA A 21 1.96 0.19 11.81
CA ALA A 21 3.03 0.00 10.83
C ALA A 21 4.32 0.70 11.26
N ARG A 22 4.23 1.95 11.72
CA ARG A 22 5.36 2.75 12.22
C ARG A 22 5.98 2.15 13.47
N LEU A 23 5.15 1.76 14.45
CA LEU A 23 5.63 1.13 15.69
C LEU A 23 6.33 -0.21 15.42
N LEU A 24 5.76 -1.05 14.55
CA LEU A 24 6.37 -2.31 14.16
C LEU A 24 7.71 -2.08 13.43
N ALA A 25 7.78 -1.11 12.53
CA ALA A 25 9.02 -0.77 11.83
C ALA A 25 10.10 -0.28 12.80
N ARG A 26 9.77 0.63 13.72
CA ARG A 26 10.67 1.10 14.79
C ARG A 26 11.17 -0.02 15.71
N SER A 27 10.38 -1.09 15.87
CA SER A 27 10.80 -2.29 16.61
C SER A 27 11.72 -3.24 15.83
N GLY A 28 12.21 -2.81 14.65
CA GLY A 28 13.12 -3.59 13.81
C GLY A 28 12.42 -4.59 12.87
N ARG A 29 11.09 -4.51 12.72
CA ARG A 29 10.36 -5.35 11.76
C ARG A 29 10.41 -4.74 10.37
N ARG A 30 10.56 -5.57 9.34
CA ARG A 30 10.26 -5.17 7.96
C ARG A 30 8.75 -5.09 7.78
N VAL A 31 8.24 -3.92 7.40
CA VAL A 31 6.81 -3.66 7.26
C VAL A 31 6.46 -3.26 5.84
N LEU A 32 5.58 -4.04 5.22
CA LEU A 32 4.87 -3.69 4.01
C LEU A 32 3.44 -3.26 4.41
N ALA A 33 3.14 -1.99 4.21
CA ALA A 33 1.81 -1.42 4.36
C ALA A 33 1.09 -1.44 3.01
N ILE A 34 -0.13 -1.96 2.98
CA ILE A 34 -0.95 -2.06 1.76
C ILE A 34 -2.21 -1.23 1.96
N ASP A 35 -2.42 -0.22 1.13
CA ASP A 35 -3.66 0.55 1.08
C ASP A 35 -4.57 0.00 -0.03
N GLY A 36 -5.66 -0.62 0.39
CA GLY A 36 -6.68 -1.18 -0.49
C GLY A 36 -7.93 -0.30 -0.61
N ASP A 37 -7.93 0.90 -0.04
CA ASP A 37 -9.06 1.82 -0.09
C ASP A 37 -9.10 2.57 -1.45
N SER A 38 -10.31 2.87 -1.93
CA SER A 38 -10.52 3.65 -3.16
C SER A 38 -10.03 5.10 -3.01
N ASN A 39 -9.97 5.60 -1.78
CA ASN A 39 -9.37 6.88 -1.44
C ASN A 39 -8.17 6.65 -0.51
N PRO A 40 -6.94 6.52 -1.06
CA PRO A 40 -5.79 6.05 -0.29
C PRO A 40 -5.33 7.12 0.71
N ASN A 41 -5.53 6.83 2.00
CA ASN A 41 -5.19 7.74 3.11
C ASN A 41 -4.08 7.18 4.02
N LEU A 42 -3.61 5.96 3.76
CA LEU A 42 -2.57 5.34 4.59
C LEU A 42 -1.25 6.10 4.50
N ALA A 43 -0.90 6.62 3.31
CA ALA A 43 0.28 7.48 3.10
C ALA A 43 0.35 8.65 4.09
N LEU A 44 -0.78 9.35 4.27
CA LEU A 44 -0.90 10.47 5.21
C LEU A 44 -0.58 10.02 6.64
N THR A 45 -1.18 8.91 7.08
CA THR A 45 -0.96 8.39 8.45
C THR A 45 0.45 7.86 8.68
N LEU A 46 1.15 7.45 7.61
CA LEU A 46 2.55 7.05 7.65
C LEU A 46 3.51 8.26 7.66
N GLY A 47 3.02 9.46 7.37
CA GLY A 47 3.84 10.67 7.26
C GLY A 47 4.59 10.78 5.93
N ILE A 48 4.05 10.19 4.86
CA ILE A 48 4.61 10.34 3.51
C ILE A 48 4.08 11.66 2.92
N PRO A 49 4.97 12.57 2.44
CA PRO A 49 4.55 13.81 1.79
C PRO A 49 3.71 13.55 0.55
N ILE A 50 2.69 14.38 0.31
CA ILE A 50 1.76 14.19 -0.82
C ILE A 50 2.48 14.29 -2.17
N GLU A 51 3.55 15.08 -2.25
CA GLU A 51 4.35 15.26 -3.46
C GLU A 51 4.99 13.95 -3.89
N ARG A 52 5.39 13.12 -2.93
CA ARG A 52 5.94 11.78 -3.18
C ARG A 52 4.88 10.80 -3.66
N MET A 53 3.60 11.06 -3.37
CA MET A 53 2.54 10.16 -3.82
C MET A 53 2.31 10.22 -5.33
N ASN A 54 2.67 11.34 -5.97
CA ASN A 54 2.65 11.45 -7.43
C ASN A 54 3.71 10.56 -8.10
N ASP A 55 4.76 10.17 -7.36
CA ASP A 55 5.82 9.28 -7.86
C ASP A 55 5.44 7.79 -7.74
N LEU A 56 4.31 7.45 -7.10
CA LEU A 56 3.96 6.06 -6.86
C LEU A 56 3.52 5.38 -8.18
N PRO A 57 4.21 4.30 -8.61
CA PRO A 57 3.85 3.61 -9.83
C PRO A 57 2.52 2.86 -9.66
N THR A 58 1.67 2.92 -10.68
CA THR A 58 0.40 2.20 -10.68
C THR A 58 0.64 0.69 -10.79
N LEU A 59 -0.01 -0.09 -9.94
CA LEU A 59 -0.01 -1.55 -10.08
C LEU A 59 -0.77 -1.94 -11.35
N SER A 60 -0.06 -2.53 -12.30
CA SER A 60 -0.63 -2.97 -13.57
C SER A 60 -1.08 -4.44 -13.50
N ARG A 61 -2.02 -4.80 -14.38
CA ARG A 61 -2.60 -6.15 -14.45
C ARG A 61 -1.60 -7.20 -14.95
N ASP A 62 -0.54 -6.79 -15.63
CA ASP A 62 0.56 -7.67 -16.08
C ASP A 62 1.38 -8.25 -14.91
N LEU A 63 1.26 -7.65 -13.72
CA LEU A 63 1.80 -8.22 -12.48
C LEU A 63 1.04 -9.49 -12.04
N LEU A 64 -0.11 -9.80 -12.66
CA LEU A 64 -0.95 -10.94 -12.31
C LEU A 64 -1.07 -11.90 -13.49
N ARG A 65 -0.87 -13.19 -13.23
CA ARG A 65 -1.14 -14.29 -14.15
C ARG A 65 -2.27 -15.15 -13.61
N ARG A 66 -3.17 -15.57 -14.49
CA ARG A 66 -4.21 -16.56 -14.17
C ARG A 66 -3.62 -17.97 -14.24
N THR A 67 -3.78 -18.74 -13.18
CA THR A 67 -3.47 -20.17 -13.12
C THR A 67 -4.74 -20.97 -12.80
N ALA A 68 -4.64 -22.31 -12.83
CA ALA A 68 -5.76 -23.17 -12.47
C ALA A 68 -6.26 -22.93 -11.03
N ASP A 69 -5.35 -22.54 -10.14
CA ASP A 69 -5.61 -22.33 -8.71
C ASP A 69 -5.95 -20.87 -8.34
N GLY A 70 -5.99 -19.96 -9.33
CA GLY A 70 -6.38 -18.57 -9.12
C GLY A 70 -5.45 -17.57 -9.78
N GLN A 71 -5.06 -16.53 -9.04
CA GLN A 71 -4.14 -15.49 -9.53
C GLN A 71 -2.82 -15.57 -8.78
N GLU A 72 -1.74 -15.47 -9.52
CA GLU A 72 -0.37 -15.45 -9.02
C GLU A 72 0.35 -14.20 -9.52
N LEU A 73 1.34 -13.74 -8.76
CA LEU A 73 2.21 -12.67 -9.24
C LEU A 73 3.12 -13.21 -10.36
N THR A 74 3.32 -12.41 -11.42
CA THR A 74 4.29 -12.72 -12.49
C THR A 74 5.74 -12.50 -12.08
N ARG A 75 5.95 -11.77 -10.97
CA ARG A 75 7.25 -11.48 -10.36
C ARG A 75 7.20 -11.78 -8.86
N THR A 76 8.35 -11.85 -8.21
CA THR A 76 8.39 -12.01 -6.76
C THR A 76 7.81 -10.78 -6.05
N LEU A 77 7.32 -10.97 -4.83
CA LEU A 77 6.82 -9.85 -4.00
C LEU A 77 7.91 -8.78 -3.79
N ALA A 78 9.18 -9.20 -3.67
CA ALA A 78 10.30 -8.28 -3.49
C ALA A 78 10.46 -7.35 -4.71
N GLU A 79 10.45 -7.91 -5.92
CA GLU A 79 10.54 -7.13 -7.17
C GLU A 79 9.34 -6.19 -7.35
N VAL A 80 8.14 -6.63 -6.96
CA VAL A 80 6.94 -5.77 -7.00
C VAL A 80 7.09 -4.59 -6.03
N CYS A 81 7.52 -4.84 -4.79
CA CYS A 81 7.75 -3.77 -3.83
C CYS A 81 8.86 -2.81 -4.26
N GLU A 82 9.95 -3.32 -4.85
CA GLU A 82 11.04 -2.48 -5.36
C GLU A 82 10.56 -1.53 -6.46
N SER A 83 9.64 -1.98 -7.32
CA SER A 83 9.16 -1.22 -8.47
C SER A 83 7.86 -0.45 -8.26
N HIS A 84 7.05 -0.78 -7.24
CA HIS A 84 5.69 -0.24 -7.06
C HIS A 84 5.36 0.13 -5.61
N SER A 85 6.38 0.43 -4.79
CA SER A 85 6.16 0.93 -3.43
C SER A 85 6.94 2.22 -3.17
N LEU A 86 6.44 3.02 -2.24
CA LEU A 86 7.17 4.15 -1.68
C LEU A 86 7.71 3.77 -0.31
N THR A 87 8.99 4.06 -0.08
CA THR A 87 9.54 3.96 1.26
C THR A 87 9.21 5.24 2.02
N GLY A 88 8.32 5.11 3.00
CA GLY A 88 8.01 6.15 3.96
C GLY A 88 9.01 6.20 5.10
N PRO A 89 8.79 7.09 6.08
CA PRO A 89 9.70 7.16 7.21
C PRO A 89 9.71 5.83 7.99
N ASP A 90 10.66 5.67 8.92
CA ASP A 90 10.93 4.43 9.69
C ASP A 90 11.17 3.18 8.82
N GLY A 91 11.30 3.32 7.50
CA GLY A 91 11.50 2.19 6.58
C GLY A 91 10.23 1.41 6.25
N VAL A 92 9.04 2.00 6.44
CA VAL A 92 7.78 1.37 6.01
C VAL A 92 7.65 1.45 4.49
N SER A 93 7.55 0.32 3.81
CA SER A 93 7.21 0.28 2.39
C SER A 93 5.69 0.37 2.23
N LEU A 94 5.20 1.35 1.47
CA LEU A 94 3.79 1.53 1.15
C LEU A 94 3.51 1.10 -0.28
N LEU A 95 2.58 0.17 -0.46
CA LEU A 95 1.99 -0.21 -1.73
C LEU A 95 0.51 0.22 -1.74
N VAL A 96 0.08 0.93 -2.78
CA VAL A 96 -1.31 1.39 -2.94
C VAL A 96 -1.94 0.61 -4.08
N MET A 97 -3.10 -0.02 -3.83
CA MET A 97 -3.80 -0.83 -4.82
C MET A 97 -4.63 0.00 -5.79
N ALA A 98 -5.14 1.15 -5.34
CA ALA A 98 -5.97 2.04 -6.14
C ALA A 98 -5.28 3.40 -6.29
N HIS A 99 -4.75 3.67 -7.48
CA HIS A 99 -4.69 5.05 -7.94
C HIS A 99 -6.01 5.32 -8.68
N PRO A 100 -6.81 6.33 -8.28
CA PRO A 100 -7.79 6.86 -9.20
C PRO A 100 -7.02 7.44 -10.39
N GLN A 101 -6.98 6.69 -11.49
CA GLN A 101 -6.66 7.28 -12.78
C GLN A 101 -7.76 8.29 -13.05
N HIS A 102 -7.39 9.56 -13.14
CA HIS A 102 -8.18 10.69 -13.63
C HIS A 102 -9.70 10.50 -13.52
N ALA A 103 -10.32 11.20 -12.57
CA ALA A 103 -11.73 11.56 -12.71
C ALA A 103 -11.91 12.11 -14.14
N GLY A 104 -12.71 11.41 -14.94
CA GLY A 104 -12.94 11.75 -16.34
C GLY A 104 -13.31 13.23 -16.42
N THR A 105 -12.55 13.98 -17.21
CA THR A 105 -13.01 15.24 -17.76
C THR A 105 -14.20 14.90 -18.65
N GLY A 106 -15.41 15.14 -18.13
CA GLY A 106 -16.55 15.46 -18.98
C GLY A 106 -16.34 16.80 -19.67
#